data_AF-A0A6V8CP01-F1
#
_entry.id   AF-A0A6V8CP01-F1
#
_cell.length_a   1.000
_cell.length_b   1.000
_cell.length_c   1.000
_cell.angle_alpha   90.00
_cell.angle_beta   90.00
_cell.angle_gamma   90.00
#
_symmetry.space_group_name_H-M   'P 1'
#
loop_
_entity.id
_entity.type
_entity.pdbx_description
1 polymer ?
#
loop_
_entity_poly.entity_id
_entity_poly.type
_entity_poly.pdbx_seq_one_letter_code
_entity_poly.pdbx_strand_id
1 'polypeptide(L)' 'MHLWDMRIIDYMRTGQAKRIIDEMPEFTEQAIAESDGGGLTWLLSTLSVPSYPATLHGYGTIIGTGNAIVEWPCYLHEEV' A
#
# COMPACT_ATOMS: atom_id res chain seq x y z
N MET A 1 7.54 3.75 -14.28
CA MET A 1 6.77 2.80 -13.47
C MET A 1 7.25 2.75 -12.03
N HIS A 2 8.46 2.27 -11.72
CA HIS A 2 8.84 2.00 -10.32
C HIS A 2 8.80 3.18 -9.34
N LEU A 3 8.86 4.45 -9.79
CA LEU A 3 8.88 5.62 -8.89
C LEU A 3 7.57 5.76 -8.11
N TRP A 4 6.45 5.49 -8.77
CA TRP A 4 5.13 5.45 -8.13
C TRP A 4 5.06 4.30 -7.14
N ASP A 5 5.51 3.10 -7.52
CA ASP A 5 5.58 1.95 -6.62
C ASP A 5 6.40 2.27 -5.36
N MET A 6 7.61 2.83 -5.53
CA MET A 6 8.48 3.17 -4.40
C MET A 6 7.86 4.23 -3.50
N ARG A 7 7.14 5.21 -4.06
CA ARG A 7 6.45 6.24 -3.30
C ARG A 7 5.33 5.65 -2.44
N ILE A 8 4.51 4.77 -3.01
CA ILE A 8 3.43 4.11 -2.27
C ILE A 8 4.00 3.17 -1.20
N ILE A 9 5.06 2.41 -1.51
CA ILE A 9 5.76 1.54 -0.56
C ILE A 9 6.37 2.37 0.59
N ASP A 10 6.92 3.54 0.32
CA ASP A 10 7.43 4.44 1.37
C ASP A 10 6.31 4.85 2.34
N TYR A 11 5.14 5.21 1.83
CA TYR A 11 3.97 5.51 2.66
C TYR A 11 3.51 4.30 3.49
N MET A 12 3.54 3.09 2.91
CA MET A 12 3.25 1.85 3.65
C MET A 12 4.22 1.68 4.82
N ARG A 13 5.52 1.79 4.56
CA ARG A 13 6.60 1.62 5.56
C ARG A 13 6.66 2.72 6.61
N THR A 14 6.03 3.86 6.36
CA THR A 14 5.99 5.00 7.28
C THR A 14 4.62 5.20 7.94
N GLY A 15 3.66 4.30 7.73
CA GLY A 15 2.34 4.35 8.38
C GLY A 15 1.41 5.44 7.83
N GLN A 16 1.64 5.90 6.62
CA GLN A 16 0.85 6.95 5.97
C GLN A 16 -0.34 6.38 5.17
N ALA A 17 -1.12 5.45 5.75
CA ALA A 17 -2.21 4.76 5.02
C ALA A 17 -3.27 5.72 4.47
N LYS A 18 -3.61 6.78 5.20
CA LYS A 18 -4.52 7.84 4.74
C LYS A 18 -4.03 8.49 3.44
N ARG A 19 -2.72 8.73 3.34
CA ARG A 19 -2.09 9.33 2.17
C ARG A 19 -2.08 8.38 0.97
N ILE A 20 -1.95 7.07 1.21
CA ILE A 20 -2.10 6.06 0.16
C ILE A 20 -3.50 6.17 -0.48
N ILE A 21 -4.55 6.27 0.34
CA ILE A 21 -5.93 6.41 -0.15
C ILE A 21 -6.12 7.72 -0.91
N ASP A 22 -5.60 8.83 -0.38
CA ASP A 22 -5.75 10.16 -1.00
C ASP A 22 -5.04 10.28 -2.35
N GLU A 23 -3.86 9.65 -2.50
CA GLU A 23 -3.09 9.62 -3.75
C GLU A 23 -3.46 8.43 -4.67
N MET A 24 -4.34 7.53 -4.22
CA MET A 24 -4.72 6.30 -4.94
C MET A 24 -5.23 6.55 -6.36
N PRO A 25 -6.10 7.55 -6.63
CA PRO A 25 -6.59 7.79 -7.99
C PRO A 25 -5.46 8.15 -8.96
N GLU A 26 -4.53 9.01 -8.53
CA GLU A 26 -3.38 9.42 -9.33
C GLU A 26 -2.40 8.26 -9.53
N PHE A 27 -2.11 7.50 -8.47
CA PHE A 27 -1.28 6.30 -8.55
C PHE A 27 -1.84 5.28 -9.55
N THR A 28 -3.15 5.00 -9.46
CA THR A 28 -3.85 4.06 -10.33
C THR A 28 -3.74 4.47 -11.80
N GLU A 29 -4.00 5.75 -12.11
CA GLU A 29 -3.96 6.26 -13.48
C GLU A 29 -2.53 6.34 -14.04
N GLN A 30 -1.60 6.91 -13.29
CA GLN A 30 -0.24 7.18 -13.78
C GLN A 30 0.65 5.93 -13.84
N ALA A 31 0.42 4.96 -12.95
CA ALA A 31 1.19 3.71 -12.92
C ALA A 31 0.46 2.53 -13.58
N ILE A 32 -0.81 2.70 -13.98
CA ILE A 32 -1.68 1.60 -14.44
C ILE A 32 -1.69 0.48 -13.39
N ALA A 33 -1.84 0.86 -12.13
CA ALA A 33 -1.75 -0.05 -11.00
C ALA A 33 -3.07 -0.83 -10.80
N GLU A 34 -2.96 -2.10 -10.42
CA GLU A 34 -4.10 -2.99 -10.11
C GLU A 34 -4.86 -2.59 -8.81
N SER A 35 -4.54 -1.42 -8.25
CA SER A 35 -5.30 -0.82 -7.15
C SER A 35 -6.73 -0.41 -7.57
N ASP A 36 -7.00 -0.31 -8.87
CA ASP A 36 -8.36 -0.15 -9.42
C ASP A 36 -9.30 -1.30 -9.04
N GLY A 37 -8.77 -2.50 -8.80
CA GLY A 37 -9.52 -3.64 -8.26
C GLY A 37 -10.05 -3.44 -6.84
N GLY A 38 -9.62 -2.38 -6.14
CA GLY A 38 -10.17 -1.96 -4.84
C GLY A 38 -9.70 -2.78 -3.63
N GLY A 39 -8.95 -3.87 -3.83
CA GLY A 39 -8.49 -4.75 -2.75
C GLY A 39 -7.64 -4.04 -1.69
N LEU A 40 -6.73 -3.15 -2.12
CA LEU A 40 -5.89 -2.37 -1.21
C LEU A 40 -6.72 -1.38 -0.37
N THR A 41 -7.63 -0.62 -1.00
CA THR A 41 -8.50 0.33 -0.29
C THR A 41 -9.42 -0.38 0.70
N TRP A 42 -9.96 -1.54 0.32
CA TRP A 42 -10.76 -2.38 1.20
C TRP A 42 -9.96 -2.82 2.44
N LEU A 43 -8.75 -3.38 2.24
CA LEU A 43 -7.87 -3.81 3.33
C LEU A 43 -7.53 -2.66 4.29
N LEU A 44 -7.16 -1.49 3.77
CA LEU A 44 -6.84 -0.33 4.61
C LEU A 44 -8.07 0.15 5.39
N SER A 45 -9.27 0.05 4.81
CA SER A 45 -10.52 0.44 5.47
C SER A 45 -10.91 -0.51 6.60
N THR A 46 -10.71 -1.83 6.44
CA THR A 46 -11.01 -2.81 7.52
C THR A 46 -10.08 -2.66 8.71
N LEU A 47 -8.87 -2.14 8.49
CA LEU A 47 -7.90 -1.78 9.52
C LEU A 47 -8.12 -0.38 10.13
N SER A 48 -9.26 0.26 9.85
CA SER A 48 -9.57 1.65 10.27
C SER A 48 -8.53 2.69 9.81
N VAL A 49 -7.96 2.50 8.61
CA VAL A 49 -6.94 3.35 8.00
C VAL A 49 -5.73 3.53 8.93
N PRO A 50 -4.89 2.48 9.05
CA PRO A 50 -3.88 2.39 10.10
C PRO A 50 -2.82 3.50 10.00
N SER A 51 -2.43 4.05 11.15
CA SER A 51 -1.37 5.07 11.28
C SER A 51 0.00 4.47 11.64
N TYR A 52 0.10 3.15 11.75
CA TYR A 52 1.33 2.42 12.05
C TYR A 52 1.95 1.82 10.77
N PRO A 53 3.28 1.59 10.75
CA PRO A 53 3.98 1.14 9.55
C PRO A 53 3.65 -0.30 9.18
N ALA A 54 3.64 -0.56 7.87
CA ALA A 54 3.62 -1.89 7.29
C ALA A 54 5.05 -2.44 7.10
N THR A 55 5.17 -3.76 7.06
CA THR A 55 6.42 -4.45 6.72
C THR A 55 6.43 -4.82 5.24
N LEU A 56 7.44 -4.35 4.50
CA LEU A 56 7.71 -4.80 3.13
C LEU A 56 8.57 -6.06 3.19
N HIS A 57 8.01 -7.19 2.78
CA HIS A 57 8.72 -8.48 2.69
C HIS A 57 9.52 -8.60 1.40
N GLY A 58 9.07 -7.97 0.32
CA GLY A 58 9.79 -7.93 -0.94
C GLY A 58 9.09 -7.09 -2.00
N TYR A 59 9.87 -6.57 -2.94
CA TYR A 59 9.40 -5.91 -4.15
C TYR A 59 10.19 -6.43 -5.35
N GLY A 60 9.50 -6.65 -6.46
CA GLY A 60 10.12 -7.10 -7.71
C GLY A 60 9.19 -6.88 -8.90
N THR A 61 9.66 -7.25 -10.09
CA THR A 61 8.89 -7.15 -11.31
C THR A 61 8.58 -8.51 -11.90
N ILE A 62 7.37 -8.66 -12.45
CA ILE A 62 6.94 -9.85 -13.19
C ILE A 62 6.34 -9.34 -14.50
N ILE A 63 6.98 -9.67 -15.63
CA ILE A 63 6.54 -9.23 -16.98
C ILE A 63 6.40 -7.70 -17.05
N GLY A 64 7.27 -6.97 -16.34
CA GLY A 64 7.26 -5.50 -16.29
C GLY A 64 6.34 -4.88 -15.24
N THR A 65 5.40 -5.63 -14.66
CA THR A 65 4.50 -5.16 -13.58
C THR A 65 5.22 -5.16 -12.23
N GLY A 66 5.09 -4.07 -11.46
CA GLY A 66 5.60 -3.98 -10.09
C GLY A 66 4.74 -4.77 -9.11
N ASN A 67 5.37 -5.60 -8.27
CA ASN A 67 4.71 -6.46 -7.29
C ASN A 67 5.35 -6.26 -5.92
N ALA A 68 4.54 -6.01 -4.89
CA ALA A 68 5.00 -5.85 -3.51
C ALA A 68 4.29 -6.85 -2.59
N ILE A 69 5.05 -7.51 -1.72
CA ILE A 69 4.53 -8.34 -0.64
C ILE A 69 4.63 -7.53 0.66
N VAL A 70 3.49 -7.18 1.24
CA VAL A 70 3.40 -6.24 2.37
C VAL A 70 2.47 -6.80 3.44
N GLU A 71 2.84 -6.61 4.70
CA GLU A 71 2.06 -7.00 5.88
C GLU A 71 1.76 -5.79 6.76
N TRP A 72 0.51 -5.66 7.21
CA TRP A 72 0.14 -4.78 8.33
C TRP A 72 -0.03 -5.62 9.60
N PRO A 73 0.90 -5.53 10.58
CA PRO A 73 0.87 -6.37 11.79
C PRO A 73 -0.13 -5.84 12.82
N CYS A 74 -1.43 -5.87 12.50
CA CYS A 74 -2.49 -5.30 13.33
C CYS A 74 -2.53 -5.85 14.76
N TYR A 75 -2.15 -7.11 14.95
CA TYR A 75 -2.05 -7.79 16.25
C TYR A 75 -1.06 -7.14 17.24
N LEU A 76 -0.14 -6.30 16.76
CA LEU A 76 0.75 -5.51 17.61
C LEU A 76 0.13 -4.19 18.08
N HIS A 77 -1.04 -3.83 17.53
CA HIS A 77 -1.69 -2.53 17.67
C HIS A 77 -3.17 -2.63 18.07
N GLU A 78 -3.66 -3.84 18.35
CA GLU A 78 -4.95 -4.03 19.01
C GLU A 78 -4.83 -3.49 20.45
N GLU A 79 -5.72 -2.56 20.82
CA GLU A 79 -5.87 -2.15 22.22
C GLU A 79 -6.29 -3.37 23.04
N VAL A 80 -5.59 -3.62 24.16
CA VAL A 80 -6.03 -4.55 25.21
C VAL A 80 -7.23 -3.98 25.93
#